data_AF-A0A0N9HZK0-F1
#
_entry.id   AF-A0A0N9HZK0-F1
#
_cell.length_a   1.000
_cell.length_b   1.000
_cell.length_c   1.000
_cell.angle_alpha   90.00
_cell.angle_beta   90.00
_cell.angle_gamma   90.00
#
_symmetry.space_group_name_H-M   'P 1'
#
loop_
_entity.id
_entity.type
_entity.pdbx_description
1 polymer ?
#
loop_
_entity_poly.entity_id
_entity_poly.type
_entity_poly.pdbx_seq_one_letter_code
_entity_poly.pdbx_strand_id
1 'polypeptide(L)'
;MTAHVHHTPAPAPGLLDRLNTSGHRLALGLFAFVVLAHWAEHIVQAIQIYVLDWPRPKAGGVLGLAWPWLVSSEWMHYGYAILMLIGFVMLRKGFVGRSRTWWNIAMWIQVWHHFEHLLLLVQALTKSNLLGMPVPTSIAQLVFPRVELHLFYNAIVFVPMVVAMVYHLRPTQSERTQMRCSCAMATA
;
A
#
# COMPACT_ATOMS: atom_id res chain seq x y z
N MET A 1 -35.31 1.23 48.91
CA MET A 1 -35.20 2.13 47.73
C MET A 1 -34.03 1.65 46.88
N THR A 2 -34.30 0.94 45.79
CA THR A 2 -33.29 0.46 44.83
C THR A 2 -33.15 1.49 43.71
N ALA A 3 -31.97 2.10 43.60
CA ALA A 3 -31.68 3.05 42.53
C ALA A 3 -31.46 2.30 41.22
N HIS A 4 -32.34 2.52 40.23
CA HIS A 4 -32.12 2.05 38.87
C HIS A 4 -31.05 2.93 38.20
N VAL A 5 -29.87 2.37 38.01
CA VAL A 5 -28.81 3.01 37.21
C VAL A 5 -29.20 2.88 35.73
N HIS A 6 -29.68 3.97 35.14
CA HIS A 6 -29.85 4.06 33.69
C HIS A 6 -28.47 3.98 33.02
N HIS A 7 -28.15 2.83 32.42
CA HIS A 7 -27.04 2.71 31.49
C HIS A 7 -27.48 3.28 30.15
N THR A 8 -27.01 4.48 29.82
CA THR A 8 -27.11 5.01 28.46
C THR A 8 -26.23 4.15 27.55
N PRO A 9 -26.76 3.51 26.50
CA PRO A 9 -25.95 2.72 25.58
C PRO A 9 -24.87 3.60 24.96
N ALA A 10 -23.62 3.15 24.98
CA ALA A 10 -22.54 3.86 24.31
C ALA A 10 -22.86 3.98 22.81
N PRO A 11 -22.59 5.14 22.18
CA PRO A 11 -22.82 5.31 20.74
C PRO A 11 -22.07 4.25 19.95
N ALA A 12 -22.71 3.73 18.89
CA ALA A 12 -22.13 2.69 18.07
C ALA A 12 -20.77 3.14 17.49
N PRO A 13 -19.75 2.26 17.47
CA PRO A 13 -18.44 2.63 16.96
C PRO A 13 -18.52 3.00 15.48
N GLY A 14 -17.92 4.14 15.14
CA GLY A 14 -17.86 4.65 13.76
C GLY A 14 -17.02 3.77 12.83
N LEU A 15 -17.15 3.98 11.52
CA LEU A 15 -16.53 3.15 10.49
C LEU A 15 -15.01 2.98 10.68
N LEU A 16 -14.28 4.08 10.93
CA LEU A 16 -12.84 4.04 11.17
C LEU A 16 -12.45 3.23 12.42
N ASP A 17 -13.28 3.20 13.47
CA ASP A 17 -13.01 2.40 14.66
C ASP A 17 -13.24 0.90 14.35
N ARG A 18 -14.30 0.56 13.61
CA ARG A 18 -14.56 -0.83 13.17
C ARG A 18 -13.43 -1.38 12.30
N LEU A 19 -12.91 -0.57 11.37
CA LEU A 19 -11.78 -0.93 10.50
C LEU A 19 -10.48 -1.24 11.27
N ASN A 20 -10.37 -0.79 12.52
CA ASN A 20 -9.19 -0.99 13.37
C ASN A 20 -9.49 -1.90 14.59
N THR A 21 -10.68 -2.50 14.63
CA THR A 21 -11.10 -3.42 15.71
C THR A 21 -11.70 -4.70 15.11
N SER A 22 -13.02 -4.89 15.15
CA SER A 22 -13.71 -6.12 14.71
C SER A 22 -13.59 -6.38 13.21
N GLY A 23 -13.54 -5.33 12.39
CA GLY A 23 -13.41 -5.43 10.93
C GLY A 23 -11.97 -5.45 10.42
N HIS A 24 -10.97 -5.35 11.31
CA HIS A 24 -9.58 -5.11 10.90
C HIS A 24 -9.01 -6.23 10.04
N ARG A 25 -9.30 -7.49 10.36
CA ARG A 25 -8.83 -8.65 9.60
C ARG A 25 -9.32 -8.63 8.15
N LEU A 26 -10.61 -8.35 7.96
CA LEU A 26 -11.19 -8.26 6.61
C LEU A 26 -10.58 -7.09 5.84
N ALA A 27 -10.46 -5.93 6.49
CA ALA A 27 -9.90 -4.74 5.87
C ALA A 27 -8.44 -4.94 5.43
N LEU A 28 -7.63 -5.59 6.28
CA LEU A 28 -6.26 -6.00 5.92
C LEU A 28 -6.24 -7.02 4.78
N GLY A 29 -7.17 -7.97 4.75
CA GLY A 29 -7.29 -8.94 3.65
C GLY A 29 -7.60 -8.28 2.32
N LEU A 30 -8.55 -7.33 2.29
CA LEU A 30 -8.89 -6.54 1.10
C LEU A 30 -7.71 -5.66 0.66
N PHE A 31 -7.03 -5.02 1.62
CA PHE A 31 -5.86 -4.21 1.31
C PHE A 31 -4.71 -5.08 0.74
N ALA A 32 -4.46 -6.25 1.34
CA ALA A 32 -3.48 -7.20 0.86
C ALA A 32 -3.81 -7.71 -0.54
N PHE A 33 -5.08 -7.96 -0.85
CA PHE A 33 -5.50 -8.33 -2.21
C PHE A 33 -5.11 -7.27 -3.24
N VAL A 34 -5.38 -5.99 -2.96
CA VAL A 34 -5.01 -4.89 -3.86
C VAL A 34 -3.49 -4.81 -4.05
N VAL A 35 -2.74 -4.93 -2.95
CA VAL A 35 -1.27 -4.93 -2.96
C VAL A 35 -0.71 -6.08 -3.81
N LEU A 36 -1.25 -7.28 -3.65
CA LEU A 36 -0.79 -8.46 -4.38
C LEU A 36 -1.19 -8.41 -5.87
N ALA A 37 -2.36 -7.87 -6.20
CA ALA A 37 -2.77 -7.67 -7.59
C ALA A 37 -1.81 -6.71 -8.31
N HIS A 38 -1.42 -5.61 -7.66
CA HIS A 38 -0.43 -4.68 -8.19
C HIS A 38 0.97 -5.32 -8.33
N TRP A 39 1.37 -6.12 -7.35
CA TRP A 39 2.61 -6.90 -7.45
C TRP A 39 2.61 -7.86 -8.64
N ALA A 40 1.48 -8.55 -8.88
CA ALA A 40 1.34 -9.44 -10.03
C ALA A 40 1.54 -8.69 -11.36
N GLU A 41 0.97 -7.49 -11.48
CA GLU A 41 1.17 -6.63 -12.65
C GLU A 41 2.66 -6.40 -12.95
N HIS A 42 3.41 -5.98 -11.94
CA HIS A 42 4.83 -5.64 -12.10
C HIS A 42 5.75 -6.86 -12.20
N ILE A 43 5.46 -7.97 -11.51
CA ILE A 43 6.22 -9.22 -11.67
C ILE A 43 6.05 -9.74 -13.09
N VAL A 44 4.82 -9.76 -13.61
CA VAL A 44 4.57 -10.23 -14.98
C VAL A 44 5.23 -9.29 -15.99
N GLN A 45 5.20 -7.99 -15.76
CA GLN A 45 5.95 -7.03 -16.57
C GLN A 45 7.46 -7.32 -16.56
N ALA A 46 8.03 -7.63 -15.39
CA ALA A 46 9.43 -8.00 -15.26
C ALA A 46 9.75 -9.30 -16.03
N ILE A 47 8.90 -10.31 -15.92
CA ILE A 47 9.04 -11.59 -16.63
C ILE A 47 8.98 -11.36 -18.15
N GLN A 48 8.04 -10.55 -18.62
CA GLN A 48 7.94 -10.17 -20.04
C GLN A 48 9.26 -9.58 -20.54
N ILE A 49 9.87 -8.66 -19.79
CA ILE A 49 11.11 -7.97 -20.20
C ILE A 49 12.32 -8.90 -20.10
N TYR A 50 12.54 -9.56 -18.96
CA TYR A 50 13.82 -10.22 -18.66
C TYR A 50 13.86 -11.72 -18.96
N VAL A 51 12.70 -12.38 -19.02
CA VAL A 51 12.61 -13.82 -19.28
C VAL A 51 12.14 -14.08 -20.70
N LEU A 52 11.17 -13.31 -21.18
CA LEU A 52 10.59 -13.47 -22.52
C LEU A 52 11.18 -12.53 -23.57
N ASP A 53 12.09 -11.63 -23.17
CA ASP A 53 12.77 -10.66 -24.06
C ASP A 53 11.80 -9.74 -24.83
N TRP A 54 10.64 -9.43 -24.23
CA TRP A 54 9.71 -8.48 -24.84
C TRP A 54 10.28 -7.07 -24.80
N PRO A 55 10.16 -6.29 -25.90
CA PRO A 55 10.46 -4.87 -25.85
C PRO A 55 9.65 -4.18 -24.75
N ARG A 56 10.28 -3.30 -23.97
CA ARG A 56 9.63 -2.59 -22.84
C ARG A 56 8.28 -1.94 -23.20
N PRO A 57 8.08 -1.32 -24.39
CA PRO A 57 6.77 -0.78 -24.77
C PRO A 57 5.66 -1.82 -24.96
N LYS A 58 6.00 -3.10 -25.13
CA LYS A 58 5.08 -4.23 -25.26
C LYS A 58 4.89 -5.00 -23.95
N ALA A 59 5.71 -4.74 -22.93
CA ALA A 59 5.65 -5.39 -21.62
C ALA A 59 4.60 -4.73 -20.73
N GLY A 60 3.34 -5.06 -20.97
CA GLY A 60 2.18 -4.44 -20.32
C GLY A 60 1.81 -5.00 -18.94
N GLY A 61 2.46 -6.04 -18.42
CA GLY A 61 2.01 -6.69 -17.17
C GLY A 61 0.84 -7.66 -17.38
N VAL A 62 -0.03 -7.82 -16.39
CA VAL A 62 -1.22 -8.68 -16.47
C VAL A 62 -2.36 -7.94 -17.18
N LEU A 63 -2.72 -6.76 -16.66
CA LEU A 63 -3.85 -5.96 -17.13
C LEU A 63 -3.48 -5.14 -18.37
N GLY A 64 -2.24 -4.66 -18.48
CA GLY A 64 -1.84 -3.82 -19.61
C GLY A 64 -1.81 -4.53 -20.97
N LEU A 65 -1.88 -5.87 -21.02
CA LEU A 65 -2.08 -6.58 -22.29
C LEU A 65 -3.52 -6.46 -22.80
N ALA A 66 -4.50 -6.44 -21.89
CA ALA A 66 -5.92 -6.30 -22.23
C ALA A 66 -6.34 -4.83 -22.35
N TRP A 67 -5.77 -3.96 -21.50
CA TRP A 67 -6.08 -2.53 -21.46
C TRP A 67 -4.80 -1.68 -21.39
N PRO A 68 -4.07 -1.50 -22.51
CA PRO A 68 -2.80 -0.79 -22.52
C PRO A 68 -2.87 0.65 -21.99
N TRP A 69 -4.00 1.33 -22.25
CA TRP A 69 -4.23 2.71 -21.78
C TRP A 69 -4.23 2.83 -20.24
N LEU A 70 -4.57 1.73 -19.55
CA LEU A 70 -4.64 1.68 -18.10
C LEU A 70 -3.24 1.82 -17.50
N VAL A 71 -2.28 1.05 -18.02
CA VAL A 71 -0.90 1.01 -17.52
C VAL A 71 -0.03 2.12 -18.11
N SER A 72 -0.43 2.75 -19.22
CA SER A 72 0.30 3.90 -19.78
C SER A 72 -0.10 5.24 -19.15
N SER A 73 -1.14 5.26 -18.32
CA SER A 73 -1.69 6.48 -17.74
C SER A 73 -1.03 6.84 -16.41
N GLU A 74 -0.53 8.07 -16.29
CA GLU A 74 -0.03 8.60 -15.01
C GLU A 74 -1.17 8.74 -13.96
N TRP A 75 -2.43 8.87 -14.39
CA TRP A 75 -3.58 8.86 -13.48
C TRP A 75 -3.75 7.52 -12.77
N MET A 76 -3.52 6.41 -13.48
CA MET A 76 -3.65 5.08 -12.88
C MET A 76 -2.60 4.89 -11.78
N HIS A 77 -1.35 5.18 -12.10
CA HIS A 77 -0.25 5.09 -11.14
C HIS A 77 -0.48 5.97 -9.92
N TYR A 78 -0.86 7.23 -10.13
CA TYR A 78 -1.14 8.16 -9.04
C TYR A 78 -2.36 7.73 -8.20
N GLY A 79 -3.42 7.26 -8.85
CA GLY A 79 -4.62 6.75 -8.19
C GLY A 79 -4.32 5.56 -7.29
N TYR A 80 -3.50 4.60 -7.77
CA TYR A 80 -3.02 3.49 -6.96
C TYR A 80 -2.18 3.97 -5.78
N ALA A 81 -1.25 4.91 -5.99
CA ALA A 81 -0.42 5.47 -4.92
C ALA A 81 -1.24 6.16 -3.81
N ILE A 82 -2.31 6.89 -4.18
CA ILE A 82 -3.26 7.45 -3.21
C ILE A 82 -3.98 6.34 -2.46
N LEU A 83 -4.51 5.33 -3.16
CA LEU A 83 -5.25 4.22 -2.54
C LEU A 83 -4.38 3.51 -1.50
N MET A 84 -3.09 3.29 -1.81
CA MET A 84 -2.12 2.77 -0.86
C MET A 84 -1.99 3.63 0.39
N LEU A 85 -1.81 4.95 0.24
CA LEU A 85 -1.71 5.86 1.38
C LEU A 85 -2.99 5.89 2.22
N ILE A 86 -4.16 5.89 1.60
CA ILE A 86 -5.44 5.80 2.29
C ILE A 86 -5.49 4.52 3.13
N GLY A 87 -5.15 3.36 2.55
CA GLY A 87 -5.07 2.09 3.27
C GLY A 87 -4.12 2.14 4.46
N PHE A 88 -2.90 2.65 4.27
CA PHE A 88 -1.91 2.81 5.34
C PHE A 88 -2.40 3.68 6.49
N VAL A 89 -3.01 4.83 6.18
CA VAL A 89 -3.49 5.78 7.20
C VAL A 89 -4.74 5.25 7.91
N MET A 90 -5.70 4.70 7.17
CA MET A 90 -6.97 4.21 7.73
C MET A 90 -6.78 2.99 8.61
N LEU A 91 -5.91 2.05 8.24
CA LEU A 91 -5.67 0.79 8.97
C LEU A 91 -4.59 0.92 10.04
N ARG A 92 -3.90 2.07 10.10
CA ARG A 92 -2.79 2.33 11.00
C ARG A 92 -3.15 1.93 12.44
N LYS A 93 -4.30 2.38 12.96
CA LYS A 93 -4.69 2.31 14.38
C LYS A 93 -4.89 0.88 14.90
N GLY A 94 -5.08 -0.11 14.03
CA GLY A 94 -5.16 -1.51 14.42
C GLY A 94 -3.80 -2.11 14.79
N PHE A 95 -2.70 -1.47 14.37
CA PHE A 95 -1.34 -1.90 14.70
C PHE A 95 -0.82 -1.28 15.99
N VAL A 96 -0.14 -2.10 16.81
CA VAL A 96 0.50 -1.73 18.08
C VAL A 96 1.95 -2.23 18.14
N GLY A 97 2.73 -1.74 19.10
CA GLY A 97 4.11 -2.21 19.36
C GLY A 97 5.01 -2.25 18.12
N ARG A 98 5.77 -3.34 17.95
CA ARG A 98 6.71 -3.50 16.83
C ARG A 98 6.00 -3.46 15.48
N SER A 99 4.84 -4.09 15.39
CA SER A 99 4.05 -4.11 14.17
C SER A 99 3.70 -2.68 13.69
N ARG A 100 3.33 -1.80 14.62
CA ARG A 100 3.08 -0.38 14.32
C ARG A 100 4.31 0.35 13.81
N THR A 101 5.49 0.05 14.33
CA THR A 101 6.75 0.63 13.86
C THR A 101 6.99 0.27 12.38
N TRP A 102 6.92 -1.01 12.03
CA TRP A 102 7.13 -1.47 10.65
C TRP A 102 6.06 -0.98 9.69
N TRP A 103 4.81 -0.88 10.13
CA TRP A 103 3.74 -0.27 9.36
C TRP A 103 4.01 1.21 9.06
N ASN A 104 4.52 1.97 10.03
CA ASN A 104 4.89 3.38 9.80
C ASN A 104 6.10 3.51 8.86
N ILE A 105 7.08 2.60 8.94
CA ILE A 105 8.21 2.58 8.01
C ILE A 105 7.71 2.37 6.59
N ALA A 106 6.88 1.34 6.36
CA ALA A 106 6.25 1.09 5.06
C ALA A 106 5.47 2.32 4.55
N MET A 107 4.67 2.93 5.42
CA MET A 107 3.87 4.11 5.11
C MET A 107 4.75 5.29 4.68
N TRP A 108 5.85 5.58 5.38
CA TRP A 108 6.71 6.72 5.04
C TRP A 108 7.48 6.51 3.73
N ILE A 109 7.91 5.28 3.46
CA ILE A 109 8.47 4.92 2.14
C ILE A 109 7.39 5.09 1.06
N GLN A 110 6.14 4.67 1.33
CA GLN A 110 5.03 4.87 0.41
C GLN A 110 4.68 6.35 0.21
N VAL A 111 4.85 7.22 1.22
CA VAL A 111 4.67 8.67 1.07
C VAL A 111 5.68 9.23 0.08
N TRP A 112 6.96 8.84 0.20
CA TRP A 112 7.98 9.22 -0.77
C TRP A 112 7.65 8.71 -2.17
N HIS A 113 7.28 7.43 -2.30
CA HIS A 113 6.91 6.85 -3.59
C HIS A 113 5.69 7.53 -4.21
N HIS A 114 4.70 7.91 -3.39
CA HIS A 114 3.56 8.69 -3.83
C HIS A 114 3.96 10.10 -4.31
N PHE A 115 4.89 10.76 -3.64
CA PHE A 115 5.40 12.06 -4.07
C PHE A 115 6.04 11.98 -5.46
N GLU A 116 6.83 10.95 -5.73
CA GLU A 116 7.41 10.68 -7.06
C GLU A 116 6.30 10.53 -8.12
N HIS A 117 5.21 9.82 -7.81
CA HIS A 117 4.06 9.70 -8.71
C HIS A 117 3.28 11.01 -8.88
N LEU A 118 3.11 11.80 -7.82
CA LEU A 118 2.51 13.12 -7.92
C LEU A 118 3.32 14.01 -8.87
N LEU A 119 4.64 13.98 -8.73
CA LEU A 119 5.57 14.72 -9.59
C LEU A 119 5.41 14.28 -11.06
N LEU A 120 5.30 12.99 -11.35
CA LEU A 120 5.02 12.49 -12.70
C LEU A 120 3.67 12.97 -13.26
N LEU A 121 2.61 12.91 -12.44
CA LEU A 121 1.29 13.38 -12.85
C LEU A 121 1.29 14.89 -13.13
N VAL A 122 1.92 15.69 -12.28
CA VAL A 122 2.03 17.15 -12.48
C VAL A 122 2.79 17.46 -13.77
N GLN A 123 3.88 16.75 -14.07
CA GLN A 123 4.59 16.90 -15.35
C GLN A 123 3.68 16.54 -16.53
N ALA A 124 2.94 15.43 -16.45
CA ALA A 124 2.03 14.99 -17.51
C ALA A 124 0.87 15.97 -17.76
N LEU A 125 0.39 16.68 -16.72
CA LEU A 125 -0.66 17.69 -16.80
C LEU A 125 -0.15 19.03 -17.33
N THR A 126 1.00 19.48 -16.82
CA THR A 126 1.57 20.80 -17.18
C THR A 126 2.41 20.78 -18.45
N LYS A 127 2.77 19.58 -18.94
CA LYS A 127 3.71 19.36 -20.06
C LYS A 127 5.11 19.95 -19.79
N SER A 128 5.43 20.19 -18.52
CA SER A 128 6.75 20.65 -18.08
C SER A 128 7.46 19.51 -17.37
N ASN A 129 8.47 18.93 -18.01
CA ASN A 129 9.19 17.77 -17.48
C ASN A 129 10.41 18.21 -16.66
N LEU A 130 10.71 17.43 -15.63
CA LEU A 130 11.85 17.64 -14.74
C LEU A 130 13.15 17.73 -15.55
N LEU A 131 13.93 18.79 -15.33
CA LEU A 131 15.20 19.05 -16.03
C LEU A 131 15.11 19.01 -17.57
N GLY A 132 13.93 19.30 -18.15
CA GLY A 132 13.74 19.30 -19.60
C GLY A 132 13.76 17.91 -20.24
N MET A 133 13.57 16.84 -19.46
CA MET A 133 13.50 15.47 -19.96
C MET A 133 12.39 15.32 -21.02
N PRO A 134 12.53 14.39 -22.00
CA PRO A 134 11.55 14.25 -23.08
C PRO A 134 10.19 13.66 -22.62
N VAL A 135 10.15 13.07 -21.42
CA VAL A 135 8.96 12.44 -20.82
C VAL A 135 8.87 12.75 -19.33
N PRO A 136 7.68 12.62 -18.69
CA PRO A 136 7.56 12.69 -17.24
C PRO A 136 8.57 11.77 -16.56
N THR A 137 9.43 12.36 -15.73
CA THR A 137 10.55 11.67 -15.09
C THR A 137 10.60 12.03 -13.61
N SER A 138 10.63 11.01 -12.74
CA SER A 138 10.74 11.18 -11.30
C SER A 138 12.19 11.52 -10.90
N ILE A 139 12.43 11.95 -9.66
CA ILE A 139 13.78 12.25 -9.15
C ILE A 139 14.67 11.01 -9.22
N ALA A 140 14.23 9.89 -8.66
CA ALA A 140 15.01 8.65 -8.71
C ALA A 140 15.14 8.08 -10.15
N GLN A 141 14.21 8.39 -11.05
CA GLN A 141 14.32 7.98 -12.46
C GLN A 141 15.42 8.70 -13.24
N LEU A 142 16.02 9.77 -12.71
CA LEU A 142 17.17 10.42 -13.33
C LEU A 142 18.40 9.50 -13.37
N VAL A 143 18.46 8.51 -12.49
CA VAL A 143 19.60 7.57 -12.36
C VAL A 143 19.19 6.11 -12.48
N PHE A 144 17.91 5.77 -12.32
CA PHE A 144 17.41 4.39 -12.45
C PHE A 144 16.33 4.26 -13.54
N PRO A 145 16.30 3.17 -14.32
CA PRO A 145 15.23 2.96 -15.28
C PRO A 145 13.88 2.72 -14.60
N ARG A 146 12.78 3.15 -15.26
CA ARG A 146 11.44 3.21 -14.66
C ARG A 146 10.95 1.89 -14.08
N VAL A 147 11.08 0.78 -14.82
CA VAL A 147 10.50 -0.52 -14.41
C VAL A 147 11.24 -1.07 -13.19
N GLU A 148 12.57 -1.03 -13.21
CA GLU A 148 13.46 -1.49 -12.16
C GLU A 148 13.26 -0.67 -10.89
N LEU A 149 13.16 0.65 -11.03
CA LEU A 149 12.88 1.55 -9.92
C LEU A 149 11.51 1.25 -9.29
N HIS A 150 10.49 0.97 -10.10
CA HIS A 150 9.15 0.68 -9.60
C HIS A 150 9.10 -0.68 -8.87
N LEU A 151 9.78 -1.70 -9.41
CA LEU A 151 9.98 -2.98 -8.71
C LEU A 151 10.71 -2.79 -7.38
N PHE A 152 11.75 -1.96 -7.36
CA PHE A 152 12.47 -1.64 -6.14
C PHE A 152 11.58 -0.94 -5.11
N TYR A 153 10.84 0.11 -5.49
CA TYR A 153 9.90 0.79 -4.60
C TYR A 153 8.83 -0.16 -4.05
N ASN A 154 8.23 -0.99 -4.91
CA ASN A 154 7.28 -2.01 -4.48
C ASN A 154 7.89 -2.95 -3.44
N ALA A 155 9.13 -3.39 -3.64
CA ALA A 155 9.86 -4.24 -2.69
C ALA A 155 10.11 -3.55 -1.34
N ILE A 156 10.65 -2.33 -1.34
CA ILE A 156 11.00 -1.64 -0.09
C ILE A 156 9.79 -1.11 0.68
N VAL A 157 8.62 -1.00 0.06
CA VAL A 157 7.35 -0.80 0.77
C VAL A 157 6.82 -2.13 1.30
N PHE A 158 6.76 -3.16 0.45
CA PHE A 158 6.13 -4.44 0.76
C PHE A 158 6.85 -5.23 1.85
N VAL A 159 8.19 -5.25 1.86
CA VAL A 159 8.95 -6.00 2.87
C VAL A 159 8.64 -5.51 4.29
N PRO A 160 8.71 -4.19 4.61
CA PRO A 160 8.25 -3.66 5.88
C PRO A 160 6.77 -3.96 6.19
N MET A 161 5.88 -3.98 5.19
CA MET A 161 4.48 -4.40 5.40
C MET A 161 4.39 -5.86 5.85
N VAL A 162 5.13 -6.76 5.19
CA VAL A 162 5.17 -8.17 5.57
C VAL A 162 5.70 -8.32 6.99
N VAL A 163 6.78 -7.62 7.34
CA VAL A 163 7.33 -7.64 8.70
C VAL A 163 6.31 -7.11 9.72
N ALA A 164 5.60 -6.02 9.39
CA ALA A 164 4.52 -5.51 10.22
C ALA A 164 3.43 -6.57 10.43
N MET A 165 3.00 -7.25 9.37
CA MET A 165 1.99 -8.31 9.42
C MET A 165 2.46 -9.53 10.21
N VAL A 166 3.72 -9.95 10.09
CA VAL A 166 4.28 -11.03 10.90
C VAL A 166 4.18 -10.70 12.39
N TYR A 167 4.59 -9.50 12.79
CA TYR A 167 4.46 -9.06 14.19
C TYR A 167 3.00 -8.85 14.62
N HIS A 168 2.11 -8.45 13.70
CA HIS A 168 0.68 -8.27 13.99
C HIS A 168 -0.01 -9.61 14.29
N LEU A 169 0.32 -10.64 13.51
CA LEU A 169 -0.24 -11.98 13.67
C LEU A 169 0.41 -12.75 14.83
N ARG A 170 1.66 -12.42 15.17
CA ARG A 170 2.45 -13.06 16.25
C ARG A 170 2.91 -12.03 17.31
N PRO A 171 1.98 -11.38 18.02
CA PRO A 171 2.32 -10.38 19.03
C PRO A 171 2.95 -11.03 20.28
N THR A 172 3.80 -10.29 20.99
CA THR A 172 4.14 -10.60 22.39
C THR A 172 2.91 -10.48 23.29
N GLN A 173 3.00 -10.99 24.53
CA GLN A 173 1.90 -10.85 25.48
C GLN A 173 1.55 -9.38 25.77
N SER A 174 2.55 -8.51 25.90
CA SER A 174 2.36 -7.06 26.10
C SER A 174 1.73 -6.38 24.87
N GLU A 175 2.12 -6.77 23.65
CA GLU A 175 1.50 -6.26 22.44
C GLU A 175 0.04 -6.74 22.31
N ARG A 176 -0.23 -8.01 22.66
CA ARG A 176 -1.55 -8.61 22.59
C ARG A 176 -2.57 -7.92 23.51
N THR A 177 -2.17 -7.49 24.71
CA THR A 177 -3.08 -6.76 25.62
C THR A 177 -3.47 -5.37 25.10
N GLN A 178 -2.69 -4.80 24.17
CA GLN A 178 -2.98 -3.51 23.53
C GLN A 178 -3.81 -3.67 22.24
N MET A 179 -3.85 -4.87 21.65
CA MET A 179 -4.61 -5.12 20.43
C MET A 179 -6.11 -5.09 20.71
N ARG A 180 -6.85 -4.37 19.86
CA ARG A 180 -8.33 -4.28 19.90
C ARG A 180 -9.01 -5.11 18.80
N CYS A 181 -8.24 -5.88 18.03
CA CYS A 181 -8.71 -6.73 16.93
C CYS A 181 -8.43 -8.20 17.21
N SER A 182 -9.08 -9.10 16.46
CA SER A 182 -8.94 -10.56 16.57
C SER A 182 -7.91 -11.14 15.61
N CYS A 183 -6.98 -10.33 15.09
CA CYS A 183 -6.03 -10.75 14.05
C CYS A 183 -4.95 -11.71 14.55
N ALA A 184 -4.59 -11.64 15.84
CA ALA A 184 -3.53 -12.46 16.41
C ALA A 184 -3.84 -13.95 16.23
N MET A 185 -2.84 -14.73 15.81
CA MET A 185 -2.96 -16.18 15.75
C MET A 185 -3.14 -16.75 17.16
N ALA A 186 -3.92 -17.82 17.27
CA ALA A 186 -3.97 -18.60 18.51
C ALA A 186 -2.54 -19.07 18.84
N THR A 187 -2.13 -18.89 20.08
CA THR A 187 -0.93 -19.53 20.60
C THR A 187 -1.26 -21.01 20.72
N ALA A 188 -0.46 -21.86 20.07
CA ALA A 188 -0.50 -23.30 20.32
C ALA A 188 -0.09 -23.60 21.77
#